data_AF-A0AAJ0SD35-F1
#
_entry.id   AF-A0AAJ0SD35-F1
#
_cell.length_a   1.000
_cell.length_b   1.000
_cell.length_c   1.000
_cell.angle_alpha   90.00
_cell.angle_beta   90.00
_cell.angle_gamma   90.00
#
_symmetry.space_group_name_H-M   'P 1'
#
loop_
_entity.id
_entity.type
_entity.pdbx_description
1 polymer ?
#
loop_
_entity_poly.entity_id
_entity_poly.type
_entity_poly.pdbx_seq_one_letter_code
_entity_poly.pdbx_strand_id
1 'polypeptide(L)'
;MKKYIYLLMLVLINSINAQTKPTDYFSFYKGGEKYLKPIKYVMFDSGNNDNSKIQDKQVTYFQIKKERFKFDIKNNIVDTCSVDILKKISLENPSELENDAIVFYKNKKKEVESKNKVKLLYPPKGYNSFFKIYIFEKIKSNKIIKYEVDWEYSDF
;
A
#
# COMPACT_ATOMS: atom_id res chain seq x y z
N MET A 1 31.49 12.92 -27.16
CA MET A 1 30.19 12.47 -27.70
C MET A 1 29.81 11.06 -27.23
N LYS A 2 30.64 10.02 -27.46
CA LYS A 2 30.32 8.64 -27.02
C LYS A 2 30.01 8.49 -25.51
N LYS A 3 30.76 9.15 -24.61
CA LYS A 3 30.51 9.11 -23.15
C LYS A 3 29.12 9.65 -22.73
N TYR A 4 28.62 10.68 -23.40
CA TYR A 4 27.29 11.24 -23.10
C TYR A 4 26.15 10.34 -23.61
N ILE A 5 26.38 9.60 -24.70
CA ILE A 5 25.44 8.61 -25.23
C ILE A 5 25.27 7.44 -24.24
N TYR A 6 26.37 6.95 -23.66
CA TYR A 6 26.31 5.92 -22.63
C TYR A 6 25.61 6.40 -21.35
N LEU A 7 25.85 7.64 -20.94
CA LEU A 7 25.18 8.23 -19.77
C LEU A 7 23.66 8.38 -20.02
N LEU A 8 23.28 8.84 -21.21
CA LEU A 8 21.87 8.97 -21.62
C LEU A 8 21.18 7.59 -21.67
N MET A 9 21.84 6.58 -22.24
CA MET A 9 21.38 5.18 -22.22
C MET A 9 21.17 4.68 -20.79
N LEU A 10 22.11 4.95 -19.88
CA LEU A 10 22.02 4.50 -18.49
C LEU A 10 20.85 5.17 -17.76
N VAL A 11 20.59 6.46 -18.01
CA VAL A 11 19.45 7.19 -17.44
C VAL A 11 18.12 6.65 -17.98
N LEU A 12 18.02 6.38 -19.28
CA LEU A 12 16.81 5.84 -19.90
C LEU A 12 16.47 4.43 -19.39
N ILE A 13 17.48 3.57 -19.22
CA ILE A 13 17.28 2.19 -18.69
C ILE A 13 16.78 2.22 -17.24
N ASN A 14 17.31 3.13 -16.40
CA ASN A 14 16.85 3.26 -15.02
C ASN A 14 15.44 3.88 -14.90
N SER A 15 15.06 4.74 -15.85
CA SER A 15 13.73 5.38 -15.89
C SER A 15 12.61 4.36 -16.16
N ILE A 16 12.91 3.30 -16.91
CA ILE A 16 11.94 2.25 -17.27
C ILE A 16 11.63 1.35 -16.06
N ASN A 17 12.51 1.27 -15.06
CA ASN A 17 12.34 0.41 -13.88
C ASN A 17 11.51 1.04 -12.75
N ALA A 18 11.09 2.30 -12.87
CA ALA A 18 10.12 2.93 -11.96
C ALA A 18 8.66 2.60 -12.36
N GLN A 19 8.44 1.43 -12.96
CA GLN A 19 7.12 1.02 -13.46
C GLN A 19 6.18 0.66 -12.32
N THR A 20 5.10 1.43 -12.19
CA THR A 20 3.93 1.07 -11.36
C THR A 20 3.26 -0.18 -11.90
N LYS A 21 2.83 -1.09 -11.03
CA LYS A 21 2.09 -2.30 -11.40
C LYS A 21 0.60 -1.99 -11.58
N PRO A 22 -0.16 -2.79 -12.35
CA PRO A 22 -1.61 -2.64 -12.44
C PRO A 22 -2.32 -2.69 -11.08
N THR A 23 -1.77 -3.42 -10.11
CA THR A 23 -2.28 -3.54 -8.73
C THR A 23 -2.09 -2.28 -7.89
N ASP A 24 -1.25 -1.35 -8.33
CA ASP A 24 -1.05 -0.04 -7.69
C ASP A 24 -2.19 0.93 -7.97
N TYR A 25 -3.15 0.55 -8.82
CA TYR A 25 -4.28 1.37 -9.21
C TYR A 25 -5.61 0.79 -8.72
N PHE A 26 -6.60 1.67 -8.56
CA PHE A 26 -8.00 1.30 -8.35
C PHE A 26 -8.89 2.02 -9.37
N SER A 27 -10.11 1.51 -9.56
CA SER A 27 -11.15 2.13 -10.38
C SER A 27 -12.49 2.02 -9.66
N PHE A 28 -13.35 3.04 -9.82
CA PHE A 28 -14.67 3.05 -9.19
C PHE A 28 -15.67 2.07 -9.82
N TYR A 29 -15.46 1.70 -11.08
CA TYR A 29 -16.30 0.78 -11.83
C TYR A 29 -15.48 0.12 -12.95
N LYS A 30 -15.95 -1.02 -13.45
CA LYS A 30 -15.30 -1.75 -14.54
C LYS A 30 -15.24 -0.90 -15.81
N GLY A 31 -14.04 -0.75 -16.38
CA GLY A 31 -13.81 0.10 -17.55
C GLY A 31 -13.71 1.60 -17.24
N GLY A 32 -13.78 1.99 -15.96
CA GLY A 32 -13.56 3.37 -15.54
C GLY A 32 -12.09 3.78 -15.54
N GLU A 33 -11.87 5.08 -15.31
CA GLU A 33 -10.53 5.66 -15.13
C GLU A 33 -9.78 4.97 -13.97
N LYS A 34 -8.46 4.84 -14.11
CA LYS A 34 -7.58 4.23 -13.11
C LYS A 34 -6.90 5.32 -12.27
N TYR A 35 -6.91 5.15 -10.96
CA TYR A 35 -6.33 6.08 -10.00
C TYR A 35 -5.25 5.38 -9.20
N LEU A 36 -4.08 6.03 -9.06
CA LEU A 36 -3.00 5.50 -8.24
C LEU A 36 -3.45 5.46 -6.78
N LYS A 37 -3.24 4.33 -6.12
CA LYS A 37 -3.54 4.15 -4.69
C LYS A 37 -2.58 5.00 -3.85
N PRO A 38 -3.07 5.81 -2.91
CA PRO A 38 -2.22 6.41 -1.89
C PRO A 38 -1.47 5.35 -1.10
N ILE A 39 -0.22 5.63 -0.77
CA ILE A 39 0.62 4.73 0.02
C ILE A 39 0.42 5.04 1.51
N LYS A 40 0.19 4.01 2.30
CA LYS A 40 0.02 4.08 3.76
C LYS A 40 1.04 3.14 4.42
N TYR A 41 1.65 3.58 5.50
CA TYR A 41 2.68 2.82 6.22
C TYR A 41 2.20 2.47 7.62
N VAL A 42 2.28 1.20 7.98
CA VAL A 42 1.84 0.70 9.29
C VAL A 42 3.03 0.06 10.00
N MET A 43 3.21 0.39 11.28
CA MET A 43 4.22 -0.25 12.11
C MET A 43 3.65 -1.52 12.75
N PHE A 44 4.33 -2.65 12.54
CA PHE A 44 4.08 -3.88 13.29
C PHE A 44 4.96 -3.91 14.53
N ASP A 45 4.31 -3.98 15.69
CA ASP A 45 4.98 -4.12 16.99
C ASP A 45 4.64 -5.49 17.58
N SER A 46 5.61 -6.40 17.62
CA SER A 46 5.43 -7.74 18.19
C SER A 46 5.26 -7.74 19.70
N GLY A 47 5.58 -6.64 20.40
CA GLY A 47 5.40 -6.50 21.84
C GLY A 47 3.98 -6.11 22.26
N ASN A 48 3.12 -5.75 21.31
CA ASN A 48 1.73 -5.39 21.58
C ASN A 48 0.84 -6.64 21.48
N ASN A 49 0.07 -6.91 22.53
CA ASN A 49 -0.82 -8.09 22.61
C ASN A 49 -1.94 -8.09 21.56
N ASP A 50 -2.31 -6.91 21.04
CA ASP A 50 -3.32 -6.78 19.98
C ASP A 50 -2.76 -7.08 18.58
N ASN A 51 -1.46 -7.36 18.48
CA ASN A 51 -0.79 -7.68 17.25
C ASN A 51 -0.40 -9.16 17.22
N SER A 52 -0.61 -9.81 16.08
CA SER A 52 -0.11 -11.16 15.85
C SER A 52 0.42 -11.32 14.43
N LYS A 53 1.41 -12.20 14.28
CA LYS A 53 2.00 -12.55 13.00
C LYS A 53 1.96 -14.06 12.86
N ILE A 54 1.27 -14.55 11.84
CA ILE A 54 1.12 -15.98 11.56
C ILE A 54 1.70 -16.25 10.18
N GLN A 55 2.64 -17.18 10.11
CA GLN A 55 3.17 -17.66 8.83
C GLN A 55 2.54 -19.00 8.49
N ASP A 56 1.86 -19.06 7.34
CA ASP A 56 1.35 -20.27 6.73
C ASP A 56 1.97 -20.46 5.35
N LYS A 57 2.98 -21.34 5.29
CA LYS A 57 3.75 -21.65 4.07
C LYS A 57 4.34 -20.38 3.43
N GLN A 58 3.76 -19.95 2.31
CA GLN A 58 4.19 -18.84 1.47
C GLN A 58 3.45 -17.52 1.80
N VAL A 59 2.52 -17.58 2.75
CA VAL A 59 1.69 -16.46 3.16
C VAL A 59 2.03 -16.10 4.60
N THR A 60 2.17 -14.82 4.87
CA THR A 60 2.28 -14.26 6.23
C THR A 60 1.10 -13.33 6.46
N TYR A 61 0.36 -13.58 7.54
CA TYR A 61 -0.72 -12.72 8.00
C TYR A 61 -0.22 -11.86 9.15
N PHE A 62 -0.42 -10.56 9.05
CA PHE A 62 -0.23 -9.61 10.13
C PHE A 62 -1.60 -9.16 10.59
N GLN A 63 -1.96 -9.53 11.82
CA GLN A 63 -3.08 -8.91 12.53
C GLN A 63 -2.51 -7.73 13.30
N ILE A 64 -3.03 -6.53 13.07
CA ILE A 64 -2.62 -5.32 13.78
C ILE A 64 -3.90 -4.64 14.27
N LYS A 65 -4.19 -4.78 15.57
CA LYS A 65 -5.48 -4.41 16.16
C LYS A 65 -6.63 -5.15 15.44
N LYS A 66 -7.59 -4.42 14.86
CA LYS A 66 -8.76 -4.98 14.16
C LYS A 66 -8.51 -5.25 12.67
N GLU A 67 -7.36 -4.84 12.15
CA GLU A 67 -7.03 -4.96 10.74
C GLU A 67 -6.18 -6.19 10.45
N ARG A 68 -6.44 -6.82 9.30
CA ARG A 68 -5.69 -7.98 8.82
C ARG A 68 -5.01 -7.66 7.50
N PHE A 69 -3.72 -7.97 7.44
CA PHE A 69 -2.91 -7.77 6.24
C PHE A 69 -2.25 -9.05 5.83
N LYS A 70 -2.26 -9.32 4.53
CA LYS A 70 -1.73 -10.52 3.92
C LYS A 70 -0.51 -10.19 3.08
N PHE A 71 0.60 -10.86 3.38
CA PHE A 71 1.79 -10.91 2.56
C PHE A 71 1.88 -12.27 1.88
N ASP A 72 1.85 -12.32 0.56
CA ASP A 72 2.10 -13.49 -0.26
C ASP A 72 3.42 -13.31 -1.01
N ILE A 73 4.40 -14.18 -0.73
CA ILE A 73 5.75 -14.10 -1.31
C ILE A 73 5.77 -14.14 -2.86
N LYS A 74 4.74 -14.69 -3.50
CA LYS A 74 4.64 -14.75 -4.96
C LYS A 74 4.17 -13.44 -5.57
N ASN A 75 3.34 -12.70 -4.83
CA ASN A 75 2.60 -11.55 -5.36
C ASN A 75 3.11 -10.22 -4.82
N ASN A 76 3.66 -10.24 -3.61
CA ASN A 76 4.08 -9.05 -2.89
C ASN A 76 5.60 -8.92 -2.79
N ILE A 77 6.06 -7.71 -2.49
CA ILE A 77 7.47 -7.37 -2.37
C ILE A 77 7.83 -7.27 -0.89
N VAL A 78 8.98 -7.83 -0.53
CA VAL A 78 9.63 -7.58 0.76
C VAL A 78 10.97 -6.91 0.52
N ASP A 79 11.29 -5.89 1.32
CA ASP A 79 12.52 -5.14 1.25
C ASP A 79 13.08 -4.89 2.66
N THR A 80 14.36 -4.56 2.77
CA THR A 80 15.01 -4.19 4.02
C THR A 80 15.55 -2.77 3.93
N CYS A 81 15.21 -1.94 4.91
CA CYS A 81 15.62 -0.54 4.95
C CYS A 81 16.22 -0.16 6.32
N SER A 82 16.96 0.96 6.34
CA SER A 82 17.44 1.59 7.57
C SER A 82 16.25 2.14 8.37
N VAL A 83 16.35 2.14 9.69
CA VAL A 83 15.37 2.78 10.59
C VAL A 83 15.19 4.27 10.29
N ASP A 84 16.19 4.94 9.70
CA ASP A 84 16.10 6.35 9.30
C ASP A 84 14.96 6.64 8.32
N ILE A 85 14.46 5.64 7.58
CA ILE A 85 13.28 5.82 6.73
C ILE A 85 12.07 6.31 7.52
N LEU A 86 11.94 5.90 8.79
CA LEU A 86 10.83 6.28 9.67
C LEU A 86 10.75 7.80 9.90
N LYS A 87 11.88 8.51 9.79
CA LYS A 87 11.92 9.98 9.94
C LYS A 87 11.34 10.70 8.73
N LYS A 88 11.20 10.01 7.58
CA LYS A 88 10.77 10.58 6.29
C LYS A 88 9.34 10.21 5.91
N ILE A 89 8.71 9.32 6.65
CA ILE A 89 7.37 8.82 6.35
C ILE A 89 6.41 9.10 7.50
N SER A 90 5.12 9.22 7.17
CA SER A 90 4.06 9.23 8.18
C SER A 90 3.64 7.80 8.45
N LEU A 91 3.67 7.40 9.73
CA LEU A 91 3.10 6.13 10.17
C LEU A 91 1.62 6.33 10.48
N GLU A 92 0.81 5.43 9.96
CA GLU A 92 -0.64 5.48 10.03
C GLU A 92 -1.13 4.64 11.22
N ASN A 93 -2.19 5.11 11.87
CA ASN A 93 -2.85 4.34 12.91
C ASN A 93 -3.75 3.26 12.25
N PRO A 94 -3.52 1.97 12.48
CA PRO A 94 -4.30 0.90 11.84
C PRO A 94 -5.80 1.02 12.10
N SER A 95 -6.19 1.48 13.30
CA SER A 95 -7.59 1.67 13.68
C SER A 95 -8.31 2.77 12.91
N GLU A 96 -7.58 3.65 12.22
CA GLU A 96 -8.15 4.76 11.45
C GLU A 96 -8.19 4.46 9.96
N LEU A 97 -7.55 3.39 9.48
CA LEU A 97 -7.43 3.07 8.06
C LEU A 97 -8.79 2.93 7.38
N GLU A 98 -9.77 2.27 8.01
CA GLU A 98 -11.13 2.14 7.47
C GLU A 98 -11.79 3.52 7.30
N ASN A 99 -11.75 4.34 8.35
CA ASN A 99 -12.33 5.69 8.34
C ASN A 99 -11.63 6.57 7.28
N ASP A 100 -10.31 6.50 7.19
CA ASP A 100 -9.51 7.16 6.17
C ASP A 100 -9.94 6.74 4.76
N ALA A 101 -10.14 5.45 4.53
CA ALA A 101 -10.55 4.92 3.24
C ALA A 101 -11.96 5.39 2.85
N ILE A 102 -12.86 5.45 3.83
CA ILE A 102 -14.21 6.01 3.68
C ILE A 102 -14.15 7.50 3.31
N VAL A 103 -13.36 8.30 4.03
CA VAL A 103 -13.20 9.74 3.77
C VAL A 103 -12.57 9.97 2.40
N PHE A 104 -11.51 9.22 2.08
CA PHE A 104 -10.85 9.25 0.79
C PHE A 104 -11.83 8.93 -0.34
N TYR A 105 -12.61 7.85 -0.20
CA TYR A 105 -13.64 7.48 -1.17
C TYR A 105 -14.64 8.62 -1.38
N LYS A 106 -15.20 9.19 -0.30
CA LYS A 106 -16.19 10.28 -0.39
C LYS A 106 -15.64 11.48 -1.16
N ASN A 107 -14.40 11.87 -0.87
CA ASN A 107 -13.76 13.01 -1.52
C ASN A 107 -13.47 12.73 -2.99
N LYS A 108 -12.87 11.58 -3.29
CA LYS A 108 -12.51 11.20 -4.66
C LYS A 108 -13.75 10.94 -5.52
N LYS A 109 -14.79 10.35 -4.95
CA LYS A 109 -16.11 10.22 -5.61
C LYS A 109 -16.64 11.57 -6.05
N LYS A 110 -16.70 12.56 -5.15
CA LYS A 110 -17.20 13.91 -5.49
C LYS A 110 -16.41 14.53 -6.65
N GLU A 111 -15.09 14.41 -6.64
CA GLU A 111 -14.22 14.87 -7.73
C GLU A 111 -14.60 14.21 -9.07
N VAL A 112 -14.75 12.88 -9.08
CA VAL A 112 -15.05 12.11 -10.29
C VAL A 112 -16.46 12.38 -10.81
N GLU A 113 -17.46 12.43 -9.94
CA GLU A 113 -18.84 12.73 -10.34
C GLU A 113 -18.94 14.15 -10.93
N SER A 114 -18.21 15.12 -10.36
CA SER A 114 -18.14 16.49 -10.87
C SER A 114 -17.48 16.57 -12.25
N LYS A 115 -16.38 15.86 -12.45
CA LYS A 115 -15.60 15.88 -13.70
C LYS A 115 -16.29 15.12 -14.83
N ASN A 116 -16.83 13.94 -14.53
CA ASN A 116 -17.28 12.99 -15.54
C ASN A 116 -18.81 12.93 -15.69
N LYS A 117 -19.56 13.71 -14.89
CA LYS A 117 -21.05 13.73 -14.89
C LYS A 117 -21.68 12.34 -14.71
N VAL A 118 -20.97 11.45 -14.03
CA VAL A 118 -21.46 10.11 -13.65
C VAL A 118 -21.99 10.15 -12.23
N LYS A 119 -22.89 9.22 -11.89
CA LYS A 119 -23.29 8.97 -10.50
C LYS A 119 -22.72 7.62 -10.07
N LEU A 120 -21.79 7.65 -9.14
CA LEU A 120 -21.21 6.46 -8.54
C LEU A 120 -22.12 5.98 -7.40
N LEU A 121 -22.10 4.69 -7.10
CA LEU A 121 -22.71 4.17 -5.88
C LEU A 121 -21.67 4.16 -4.77
N TYR A 122 -22.11 4.46 -3.55
CA TYR A 122 -21.26 4.29 -2.38
C TYR A 122 -20.92 2.81 -2.23
N PRO A 123 -19.63 2.41 -2.11
CA PRO A 123 -19.28 1.01 -2.00
C PRO A 123 -19.76 0.52 -0.63
N PRO A 124 -20.64 -0.49 -0.59
CA PRO A 124 -20.98 -1.13 0.68
C PRO A 124 -19.81 -1.99 1.19
N LYS A 125 -18.86 -2.39 0.34
CA LYS A 125 -17.64 -3.17 0.65
C LYS A 125 -16.48 -2.78 -0.27
N GLY A 126 -15.24 -3.05 0.16
CA GLY A 126 -14.04 -2.93 -0.70
C GLY A 126 -13.17 -1.70 -0.47
N TYR A 127 -13.34 -0.98 0.64
CA TYR A 127 -12.52 0.19 0.97
C TYR A 127 -11.03 -0.14 1.12
N ASN A 128 -10.73 -1.38 1.49
CA ASN A 128 -9.38 -1.93 1.61
C ASN A 128 -8.60 -1.88 0.29
N SER A 129 -9.30 -1.77 -0.85
CA SER A 129 -8.67 -1.68 -2.17
C SER A 129 -8.14 -0.28 -2.53
N PHE A 130 -8.50 0.77 -1.78
CA PHE A 130 -8.15 2.15 -2.14
C PHE A 130 -6.73 2.54 -1.78
N PHE A 131 -6.10 1.85 -0.84
CA PHE A 131 -4.76 2.15 -0.38
C PHE A 131 -3.78 1.04 -0.74
N LYS A 132 -2.52 1.44 -0.93
CA LYS A 132 -1.38 0.54 -0.98
C LYS A 132 -0.73 0.54 0.41
N ILE A 133 -0.76 -0.60 1.09
CA ILE A 133 -0.26 -0.69 2.46
C ILE A 133 1.15 -1.29 2.47
N TYR A 134 2.02 -0.68 3.27
CA TYR A 134 3.29 -1.28 3.66
C TYR A 134 3.34 -1.52 5.16
N ILE A 135 3.69 -2.74 5.58
CA ILE A 135 3.96 -3.06 6.98
C ILE A 135 5.45 -2.98 7.25
N PHE A 136 5.82 -2.27 8.30
CA PHE A 136 7.19 -2.15 8.77
C PHE A 136 7.38 -2.94 10.07
N GLU A 137 8.32 -3.86 10.06
CA GLU A 137 8.69 -4.69 11.21
C GLU A 137 10.14 -4.41 11.59
N LYS A 138 10.38 -4.01 12.84
CA LYS A 138 11.74 -3.84 13.37
C LYS A 138 12.32 -5.22 13.67
N ILE A 139 13.50 -5.51 13.13
CA ILE A 139 14.21 -6.78 13.38
C ILE A 139 15.47 -6.61 14.24
N LYS A 140 16.11 -5.43 14.17
CA LYS A 140 17.30 -5.05 14.96
C LYS A 140 17.29 -3.53 15.15
N SER A 141 18.14 -3.01 16.04
CA SER A 141 18.20 -1.58 16.39
C SER A 141 18.29 -0.62 15.20
N ASN A 142 18.86 -1.05 14.06
CA ASN A 142 19.03 -0.22 12.87
C ASN A 142 18.47 -0.83 11.57
N LYS A 143 17.60 -1.85 11.65
CA LYS A 143 17.02 -2.49 10.46
C LYS A 143 15.52 -2.71 10.58
N ILE A 144 14.82 -2.40 9.50
CA ILE A 144 13.38 -2.60 9.34
C ILE A 144 13.16 -3.46 8.10
N ILE A 145 12.27 -4.44 8.21
CA ILE A 145 11.71 -5.13 7.06
C ILE A 145 10.44 -4.41 6.64
N LYS A 146 10.33 -4.14 5.35
CA LYS A 146 9.18 -3.51 4.69
C LYS A 146 8.46 -4.56 3.86
N TYR A 147 7.22 -4.84 4.19
CA TYR A 147 6.34 -5.75 3.46
C TYR A 147 5.31 -4.94 2.68
N GLU A 148 5.25 -5.10 1.36
CA GLU A 148 4.06 -4.75 0.58
C GLU A 148 2.98 -5.78 0.93
N VAL A 149 1.77 -5.35 1.30
CA VAL A 149 0.72 -6.29 1.75
C VAL A 149 -0.62 -5.96 1.13
N ASP A 150 -1.44 -6.99 0.97
CA ASP A 150 -2.85 -6.84 0.67
C ASP A 150 -3.60 -6.61 1.98
N TRP A 151 -4.39 -5.54 2.04
CA TRP A 151 -5.28 -5.30 3.17
C TRP A 151 -6.55 -6.13 3.00
N GLU A 152 -6.81 -7.06 3.92
CA GLU A 152 -7.99 -7.90 3.89
C GLU A 152 -9.14 -7.20 4.61
N TYR A 153 -10.30 -7.15 3.97
CA TYR A 153 -11.51 -6.63 4.60
C TYR A 153 -11.93 -7.56 5.74
N SER A 154 -12.16 -7.00 6.91
CA SER A 154 -12.57 -7.70 8.12
C SER A 154 -14.10 -7.61 8.24
N ASP A 155 -14.82 -8.73 8.07
CA ASP A 155 -16.28 -8.83 8.27
C ASP A 155 -16.65 -9.00 9.77
N PHE A 156 -15.69 -8.87 10.70
CA PHE A 156 -15.86 -9.21 12.12
C PHE A 156 -16.65 -8.16 12.92
#